data_AF-K0TMX1-F1
#
_entry.id   AF-K0TMX1-F1
#
_cell.length_a   1.000
_cell.length_b   1.000
_cell.length_c   1.000
_cell.angle_alpha   90.00
_cell.angle_beta   90.00
_cell.angle_gamma   90.00
#
_symmetry.space_group_name_H-M   'P 1'
#
loop_
_entity.id
_entity.type
_entity.pdbx_description
1 polymer ?
#
loop_
_entity_poly.entity_id
_entity_poly.type
_entity_poly.pdbx_seq_one_letter_code
_entity_poly.pdbx_strand_id
1 'polypeptide(L)'
;MKVSFPELVAINERKRRVELRNRMICSSWPVQNRSRKRTRRSSGFVCGTVAKPVGSNAAAARSAKSRVLKRINKNDSVLHKHQKWLHQLQEKRRQLEERKKADAERQLKRRKAFMEREAKKRLDKRNNELLAAKTKAPSTPETVPTEDDDESDGNTLISSSSAETGARARPAWCQTEKEREASEVATRHEEECRLLDFVDSLDFDQYSEDLELQTLIGQVKQRIKAIELENKKDATKLQTCVDSENAALQAETLGDVPIVDTLPMPVDPDEPEEGFDDATSVAESVMSQSTIGSIHSKKSLSTLVLRAREQIEMPQIDEDGREDCVPLPVCSTVPDDNGAKLIEKNAVSKLPFLRRNPSVP
;
A
#
# COMPACT_ATOMS: atom_id res chain seq x y z
N MET A 1 -15.08 -24.08 -50.56
CA MET A 1 -16.43 -24.37 -50.04
C MET A 1 -16.83 -23.27 -49.07
N LYS A 2 -17.73 -22.37 -49.46
CA LYS A 2 -18.18 -21.25 -48.63
C LYS A 2 -19.42 -21.69 -47.86
N VAL A 3 -19.26 -21.94 -46.57
CA VAL A 3 -20.36 -22.32 -45.68
C VAL A 3 -21.19 -21.06 -45.40
N SER A 4 -22.51 -21.14 -45.62
CA SER A 4 -23.42 -20.00 -45.48
C SER A 4 -23.53 -19.58 -44.00
N PHE A 5 -23.63 -18.28 -43.71
CA PHE A 5 -23.72 -17.75 -42.34
C PHE A 5 -24.79 -18.43 -41.46
N PRO A 6 -26.01 -18.73 -41.94
CA PRO A 6 -26.99 -19.53 -41.18
C PRO A 6 -26.51 -20.95 -40.83
N GLU A 7 -25.67 -21.58 -41.65
CA GLU A 7 -25.12 -22.90 -41.40
C GLU A 7 -24.04 -22.87 -40.31
N LEU A 8 -23.26 -21.79 -40.25
CA LEU A 8 -22.32 -21.50 -39.15
C LEU A 8 -23.04 -21.30 -37.81
N VAL A 9 -24.21 -20.64 -37.81
CA VAL A 9 -25.05 -20.48 -36.61
C VAL A 9 -25.60 -21.83 -36.15
N ALA A 10 -26.10 -22.66 -37.08
CA ALA A 10 -26.61 -23.99 -36.76
C ALA A 10 -25.52 -24.94 -36.20
N ILE A 11 -24.29 -24.85 -36.71
CA ILE A 11 -23.14 -25.63 -36.19
C ILE A 11 -22.77 -25.17 -34.77
N ASN A 12 -22.83 -23.87 -34.48
CA ASN A 12 -22.51 -23.33 -33.16
C ASN A 12 -23.58 -23.68 -32.11
N GLU A 13 -24.87 -23.69 -32.49
CA GLU A 13 -25.94 -24.13 -31.61
C GLU A 13 -25.88 -25.64 -31.31
N ARG A 14 -25.50 -26.48 -32.29
CA ARG A 14 -25.28 -27.92 -32.04
C ARG A 14 -24.13 -28.16 -31.06
N LYS A 15 -23.03 -27.41 -31.16
CA LYS A 15 -21.91 -27.49 -30.20
C LYS A 15 -22.34 -27.11 -28.78
N ARG A 16 -23.08 -26.00 -28.62
CA ARG A 16 -23.61 -25.59 -27.30
C ARG A 16 -24.57 -26.63 -26.70
N ARG A 17 -25.41 -27.27 -27.54
CA ARG A 17 -26.37 -28.27 -27.06
C ARG A 17 -25.70 -29.58 -26.62
N VAL A 18 -24.57 -29.96 -27.22
CA VAL A 18 -23.75 -31.11 -26.77
C VAL A 18 -23.02 -30.79 -25.47
N GLU A 19 -22.50 -29.57 -25.33
CA GLU A 19 -21.79 -29.12 -24.12
C GLU A 19 -22.71 -29.02 -22.90
N LEU A 20 -23.97 -28.61 -23.10
CA LEU A 20 -25.01 -28.62 -22.06
C LEU A 20 -25.44 -30.04 -21.64
N ARG A 21 -25.43 -31.02 -22.56
CA ARG A 21 -25.70 -32.43 -22.21
C ARG A 21 -24.54 -33.07 -21.45
N ASN A 22 -23.30 -32.78 -21.81
CA ASN A 22 -22.12 -33.29 -21.07
C ASN A 22 -21.99 -32.67 -19.67
N ARG A 23 -22.51 -31.45 -19.45
CA ARG A 23 -22.49 -30.80 -18.14
C ARG A 23 -23.59 -31.27 -17.19
N MET A 24 -24.61 -31.98 -17.69
CA MET A 24 -25.70 -32.54 -16.89
C MET A 24 -25.52 -34.02 -16.49
N ILE A 25 -24.46 -34.71 -16.94
CA ILE A 25 -24.25 -36.14 -16.65
C ILE A 25 -23.31 -36.40 -15.45
N CYS A 26 -22.66 -35.37 -14.88
CA CYS A 26 -21.66 -35.54 -13.81
C CYS A 26 -22.05 -35.04 -12.41
N SER A 27 -23.34 -34.88 -12.09
CA SER A 27 -23.76 -34.41 -10.75
C SER A 27 -25.01 -35.09 -10.18
N SER A 28 -25.14 -36.42 -10.33
CA SER A 28 -26.14 -37.17 -9.57
C SER A 28 -25.72 -38.61 -9.26
N TRP A 29 -24.93 -38.81 -8.20
CA TRP A 29 -24.91 -40.09 -7.48
C TRP A 29 -24.83 -39.85 -5.97
N PRO A 30 -25.89 -40.18 -5.20
CA PRO A 30 -25.80 -40.34 -3.76
C PRO A 30 -25.38 -41.78 -3.47
N VAL A 31 -24.09 -42.04 -3.27
CA VAL A 31 -23.65 -43.38 -2.82
C VAL A 31 -23.75 -43.45 -1.31
N GLN A 32 -24.72 -44.27 -0.89
CA GLN A 32 -25.06 -44.62 0.47
C GLN A 32 -23.90 -45.30 1.22
N ASN A 33 -23.81 -44.94 2.50
CA ASN A 33 -23.21 -45.76 3.54
C ASN A 33 -23.59 -47.24 3.40
N ARG A 34 -22.59 -48.12 3.28
CA ARG A 34 -22.68 -49.47 3.83
C ARG A 34 -21.40 -49.85 4.56
N SER A 35 -21.61 -50.19 5.83
CA SER A 35 -20.74 -50.92 6.74
C SER A 35 -19.90 -52.01 6.08
N ARG A 36 -18.64 -52.13 6.51
CA ARG A 36 -18.04 -53.39 7.03
C ARG A 36 -16.64 -53.13 7.59
N LYS A 37 -16.58 -52.70 8.85
CA LYS A 37 -15.36 -52.80 9.65
C LYS A 37 -15.26 -54.26 10.13
N ARG A 38 -14.52 -55.10 9.40
CA ARG A 38 -14.13 -56.44 9.87
C ARG A 38 -13.09 -56.24 10.98
N THR A 39 -13.51 -56.35 12.24
CA THR A 39 -12.58 -56.61 13.32
C THR A 39 -12.24 -58.10 13.27
N ARG A 40 -10.98 -58.40 12.94
CA ARG A 40 -10.41 -59.74 13.17
C ARG A 40 -10.42 -59.95 14.68
N ARG A 41 -11.17 -60.96 15.14
CA ARG A 41 -10.99 -61.57 16.46
C ARG A 41 -9.61 -62.25 16.45
N SER A 42 -8.65 -61.69 17.17
CA SER A 42 -7.49 -62.45 17.65
C SER A 42 -7.93 -63.23 18.88
N SER A 43 -7.85 -64.56 18.78
CA SER A 43 -8.01 -65.50 19.88
C SER A 43 -6.73 -65.59 20.71
N GLY A 44 -6.88 -65.69 22.04
CA GLY A 44 -5.82 -66.00 23.02
C GLY A 44 -5.15 -64.74 23.57
N PHE A 45 -5.10 -64.45 24.87
CA PHE A 45 -5.13 -65.30 26.06
C PHE A 45 -6.21 -64.85 27.06
N VAL A 46 -6.92 -65.82 27.64
CA VAL A 46 -7.80 -65.61 28.79
C VAL A 46 -6.92 -65.67 30.04
N CYS A 47 -6.53 -64.50 30.56
CA CYS A 47 -6.06 -64.38 31.94
C CYS A 47 -7.29 -64.08 32.82
N GLY A 48 -7.41 -64.80 33.93
CA GLY A 48 -8.63 -64.95 34.73
C GLY A 48 -9.34 -63.64 35.08
N THR A 49 -10.64 -63.61 34.85
CA THR A 49 -11.53 -62.58 35.40
C THR A 49 -11.59 -62.71 36.91
N VAL A 50 -10.97 -61.77 37.62
CA VAL A 50 -11.18 -61.54 39.06
C VAL A 50 -12.65 -61.15 39.28
N ALA A 51 -13.28 -61.74 40.30
CA ALA A 51 -14.65 -61.45 40.68
C ALA A 51 -14.83 -59.94 40.94
N LYS A 52 -15.84 -59.32 40.32
CA LYS A 52 -16.13 -57.90 40.52
C LYS A 52 -16.52 -57.66 41.98
N PRO A 53 -15.98 -56.64 42.65
CA PRO A 53 -16.46 -56.26 43.97
C PRO A 53 -17.92 -55.83 43.86
N VAL A 54 -18.75 -56.41 44.71
CA VAL A 54 -20.17 -56.05 44.88
C VAL A 54 -20.23 -54.57 45.26
N GLY A 55 -20.80 -53.73 44.39
CA GLY A 55 -20.98 -52.29 44.66
C GLY A 55 -20.69 -51.34 43.49
N SER A 56 -20.09 -51.80 42.38
CA SER A 56 -19.87 -50.93 41.22
C SER A 56 -21.09 -50.84 40.32
N ASN A 57 -21.90 -49.79 40.50
CA ASN A 57 -23.01 -49.38 39.63
C ASN A 57 -22.53 -49.10 38.18
N ALA A 58 -22.31 -50.15 37.39
CA ALA A 58 -21.82 -50.08 36.02
C ALA A 58 -22.77 -49.36 35.04
N ALA A 59 -24.04 -49.18 35.41
CA ALA A 59 -25.02 -48.45 34.60
C ALA A 59 -24.77 -46.92 34.59
N ALA A 60 -24.34 -46.34 35.73
CA ALA A 60 -24.07 -44.90 35.83
C ALA A 60 -22.78 -44.50 35.08
N ALA A 61 -21.72 -45.31 35.19
CA ALA A 61 -20.44 -45.03 34.54
C ALA A 61 -20.46 -45.18 33.00
N ARG A 62 -21.30 -46.09 32.46
CA ARG A 62 -21.49 -46.22 31.00
C ARG A 62 -22.38 -45.11 30.42
N SER A 63 -23.41 -44.69 31.17
CA SER A 63 -24.29 -43.58 30.80
C SER A 63 -23.55 -42.24 30.78
N ALA A 64 -22.72 -41.96 31.80
CA ALA A 64 -21.93 -40.73 31.90
C ALA A 64 -20.90 -40.59 30.76
N LYS A 65 -20.19 -41.67 30.40
CA LYS A 65 -19.21 -41.64 29.30
C LYS A 65 -19.85 -41.55 27.90
N SER A 66 -21.10 -42.00 27.73
CA SER A 66 -21.82 -41.89 26.45
C SER A 66 -22.44 -40.51 26.20
N ARG A 67 -22.69 -39.71 27.26
CA ARG A 67 -23.22 -38.35 27.13
C ARG A 67 -22.15 -37.31 26.81
N VAL A 68 -20.89 -37.53 27.22
CA VAL A 68 -19.77 -36.61 26.97
C VAL A 68 -19.27 -36.69 25.50
N LEU A 69 -19.47 -37.84 24.84
CA LEU A 69 -19.19 -38.01 23.41
C LEU A 69 -20.47 -37.99 22.56
N LYS A 70 -21.45 -37.14 22.91
CA LYS A 70 -22.46 -36.70 21.94
C LYS A 70 -21.77 -35.86 20.87
N ARG A 71 -21.11 -36.57 19.95
CA ARG A 71 -20.85 -36.26 18.56
C ARG A 71 -20.75 -34.76 18.31
N ILE A 72 -19.56 -34.20 18.49
CA ILE A 72 -19.21 -32.92 17.86
C ILE A 72 -19.58 -33.09 16.39
N ASN A 73 -20.67 -32.45 15.97
CA ASN A 73 -21.14 -32.55 14.60
C ASN A 73 -19.98 -32.08 13.71
N LYS A 74 -19.63 -32.86 12.69
CA LYS A 74 -18.54 -32.51 11.76
C LYS A 74 -18.76 -31.13 11.12
N ASN A 75 -20.02 -30.71 11.05
CA ASN A 75 -20.48 -29.43 10.50
C ASN A 75 -20.31 -28.25 11.47
N ASP A 76 -20.04 -28.50 12.76
CA ASP A 76 -19.77 -27.47 13.76
C ASP A 76 -18.28 -27.36 14.11
N SER A 77 -17.44 -28.19 13.48
CA SER A 77 -16.00 -28.06 13.56
C SER A 77 -15.57 -26.69 13.05
N VAL A 78 -14.65 -26.05 13.77
CA VAL A 78 -14.02 -24.79 13.37
C VAL A 78 -13.46 -24.88 11.94
N LEU A 79 -12.91 -26.03 11.56
CA LEU A 79 -12.42 -26.29 10.21
C LEU A 79 -13.53 -26.25 9.16
N HIS A 80 -14.73 -26.77 9.48
CA HIS A 80 -15.87 -26.72 8.59
C HIS A 80 -16.40 -25.29 8.42
N LYS A 81 -16.44 -24.51 9.50
CA LYS A 81 -16.80 -23.08 9.45
C LYS A 81 -15.79 -22.28 8.62
N HIS A 82 -14.50 -22.54 8.78
CA HIS A 82 -13.44 -21.92 7.99
C HIS A 82 -13.51 -22.33 6.51
N GLN A 83 -13.69 -23.62 6.21
CA GLN A 83 -13.86 -24.10 4.84
C GLN A 83 -15.10 -23.48 4.17
N LYS A 84 -16.21 -23.37 4.90
CA LYS A 84 -17.42 -22.67 4.44
C LYS A 84 -17.15 -21.19 4.19
N TRP A 85 -16.41 -20.53 5.08
CA TRP A 85 -16.02 -19.12 4.91
C TRP A 85 -15.13 -18.93 3.68
N LEU A 86 -14.14 -19.79 3.45
CA LEU A 86 -13.29 -19.75 2.25
C LEU A 86 -14.12 -19.91 0.97
N HIS A 87 -15.07 -20.84 0.94
CA HIS A 87 -15.99 -20.98 -0.19
C HIS A 87 -16.86 -19.74 -0.39
N GLN A 88 -17.38 -19.15 0.69
CA GLN A 88 -18.14 -17.89 0.61
C GLN A 88 -17.26 -16.74 0.10
N LEU A 89 -15.99 -16.69 0.48
CA LEU A 89 -15.05 -15.66 0.05
C LEU A 89 -14.73 -15.81 -1.45
N GLN A 90 -14.46 -17.03 -1.91
CA GLN A 90 -14.26 -17.32 -3.33
C GLN A 90 -15.51 -17.00 -4.16
N GLU A 91 -16.70 -17.34 -3.64
CA GLU A 91 -17.96 -17.04 -4.30
C GLU A 91 -18.20 -15.53 -4.39
N LYS A 92 -17.95 -14.76 -3.32
CA LYS A 92 -18.04 -13.30 -3.34
C LYS A 92 -17.07 -12.68 -4.35
N ARG A 93 -15.83 -13.18 -4.41
CA ARG A 93 -14.85 -12.73 -5.41
C ARG A 93 -15.36 -12.97 -6.83
N ARG A 94 -15.85 -14.19 -7.11
CA ARG A 94 -16.44 -14.53 -8.41
C ARG A 94 -17.62 -13.62 -8.77
N GLN A 95 -18.50 -13.32 -7.81
CA GLN A 95 -19.64 -12.42 -8.02
C GLN A 95 -19.22 -10.98 -8.34
N LEU A 96 -18.16 -10.48 -7.69
CA LEU A 96 -17.63 -9.15 -8.00
C LEU A 96 -16.99 -9.10 -9.39
N GLU A 97 -16.22 -10.11 -9.76
CA GLU A 97 -15.62 -10.22 -11.10
C GLU A 97 -16.70 -10.33 -12.19
N GLU A 98 -17.77 -11.10 -11.94
CA GLU A 98 -18.89 -11.23 -12.87
C GLU A 98 -19.66 -9.90 -13.03
N ARG A 99 -19.87 -9.16 -11.95
CA ARG A 99 -20.48 -7.81 -12.01
C ARG A 99 -19.62 -6.84 -12.83
N LYS A 100 -18.31 -6.76 -12.55
CA LYS A 100 -17.37 -5.94 -13.32
C LYS A 100 -17.42 -6.28 -14.82
N LYS A 101 -17.41 -7.58 -15.15
CA LYS A 101 -17.51 -8.04 -16.54
C LYS A 101 -18.85 -7.69 -17.19
N ALA A 102 -19.97 -7.88 -16.47
CA ALA A 102 -21.30 -7.53 -16.98
C ALA A 102 -21.44 -6.03 -17.25
N ASP A 103 -20.88 -5.17 -16.39
CA ASP A 103 -20.89 -3.73 -16.58
C ASP A 103 -19.99 -3.32 -17.76
N ALA A 104 -18.80 -3.92 -17.91
CA ALA A 104 -17.96 -3.72 -19.08
C ALA A 104 -18.68 -4.13 -20.39
N GLU A 105 -19.38 -5.27 -20.40
CA GLU A 105 -20.18 -5.69 -21.55
C GLU A 105 -21.34 -4.74 -21.84
N ARG A 106 -22.00 -4.19 -20.81
CA ARG A 106 -23.06 -3.17 -20.97
C ARG A 106 -22.49 -1.89 -21.59
N GLN A 107 -21.32 -1.43 -21.14
CA GLN A 107 -20.66 -0.26 -21.69
C GLN A 107 -20.25 -0.48 -23.16
N LEU A 108 -19.70 -1.65 -23.48
CA LEU A 108 -19.37 -2.00 -24.87
C LEU A 108 -20.63 -2.05 -25.75
N LYS A 109 -21.74 -2.60 -25.25
CA LYS A 109 -23.02 -2.60 -25.98
C LYS A 109 -23.55 -1.19 -26.20
N ARG A 110 -23.47 -0.31 -25.19
CA ARG A 110 -23.86 1.11 -25.31
C ARG A 110 -23.00 1.83 -26.35
N ARG A 111 -21.68 1.68 -26.29
CA ARG A 111 -20.74 2.25 -27.28
C ARG A 111 -21.01 1.73 -28.70
N LYS A 112 -21.20 0.43 -28.88
CA LYS A 112 -21.55 -0.16 -30.18
C LYS A 112 -22.88 0.36 -30.72
N ALA A 113 -23.93 0.40 -29.90
CA ALA A 113 -25.23 0.91 -30.30
C ALA A 113 -25.18 2.41 -30.67
N PHE A 114 -24.37 3.20 -29.96
CA PHE A 114 -24.13 4.59 -30.30
C PHE A 114 -23.44 4.73 -31.66
N MET A 115 -22.33 4.01 -31.87
CA MET A 115 -21.60 4.00 -33.15
C MET A 115 -22.47 3.55 -34.32
N GLU A 116 -23.29 2.51 -34.12
CA GLU A 116 -24.23 2.02 -35.14
C GLU A 116 -25.29 3.07 -35.49
N ARG A 117 -25.86 3.74 -34.48
CA ARG A 117 -26.84 4.82 -34.69
C ARG A 117 -26.23 6.00 -35.44
N GLU A 118 -25.01 6.39 -35.07
CA GLU A 118 -24.22 7.42 -35.75
C GLU A 118 -23.92 7.04 -37.21
N ALA A 119 -23.47 5.81 -37.45
CA ALA A 119 -23.22 5.30 -38.79
C ALA A 119 -24.49 5.28 -39.66
N LYS A 120 -25.63 4.87 -39.08
CA LYS A 120 -26.93 4.88 -39.74
C LYS A 120 -27.36 6.29 -40.13
N LYS A 121 -27.26 7.26 -39.21
CA LYS A 121 -27.55 8.68 -39.53
C LYS A 121 -26.68 9.20 -40.69
N ARG A 122 -25.39 8.86 -40.73
CA ARG A 122 -24.50 9.24 -41.84
C ARG A 122 -24.90 8.61 -43.17
N LEU A 123 -25.44 7.40 -43.15
CA LEU A 123 -25.93 6.71 -44.35
C LEU A 123 -27.25 7.33 -44.83
N ASP A 124 -28.18 7.59 -43.92
CA ASP A 124 -29.46 8.25 -44.22
C ASP A 124 -29.22 9.64 -44.82
N LYS A 125 -28.26 10.40 -44.28
CA LYS A 125 -27.85 11.70 -44.83
C LYS A 125 -27.33 11.58 -46.27
N ARG A 126 -26.40 10.64 -46.52
CA ARG A 126 -25.88 10.37 -47.88
C ARG A 126 -26.98 9.96 -48.86
N ASN A 127 -27.90 9.09 -48.43
CA ASN A 127 -29.03 8.70 -49.27
C ASN A 127 -29.96 9.88 -49.58
N ASN A 128 -30.22 10.74 -48.60
CA ASN A 128 -31.04 11.93 -48.81
C ASN A 128 -30.36 12.94 -49.75
N GLU A 129 -29.05 13.14 -49.62
CA GLU A 129 -28.25 13.97 -50.54
C GLU A 129 -28.28 13.41 -51.97
N LEU A 130 -28.18 12.09 -52.16
CA LEU A 130 -28.28 11.45 -53.47
C LEU A 130 -29.69 11.59 -54.07
N LEU A 131 -30.75 11.47 -53.26
CA LEU A 131 -32.12 11.71 -53.71
C LEU A 131 -32.34 13.17 -54.10
N ALA A 132 -31.83 14.12 -53.30
CA ALA A 132 -31.90 15.54 -53.59
C ALA A 132 -31.13 15.91 -54.88
N ALA A 133 -29.95 15.33 -55.09
CA ALA A 133 -29.17 15.50 -56.31
C ALA A 133 -29.89 14.93 -57.54
N LYS A 134 -30.58 13.79 -57.40
CA LYS A 134 -31.37 13.19 -58.48
C LYS A 134 -32.62 14.00 -58.85
N THR A 135 -33.20 14.71 -57.89
CA THR A 135 -34.30 15.66 -58.16
C THR A 135 -33.83 17.01 -58.71
N LYS A 136 -32.51 17.23 -58.83
CA LYS A 136 -31.91 18.51 -59.21
C LYS A 136 -30.93 18.36 -60.39
N ALA A 137 -31.43 17.96 -61.57
CA ALA A 137 -30.84 18.24 -62.90
C ALA A 137 -31.73 17.68 -64.02
N PRO A 138 -31.77 18.26 -65.25
CA PRO A 138 -31.51 19.64 -65.69
C PRO A 138 -32.71 20.21 -66.50
N SER A 139 -33.29 21.35 -66.09
CA SER A 139 -34.17 22.11 -66.99
C SER A 139 -33.34 23.15 -67.75
N THR A 140 -33.33 22.99 -69.07
CA THR A 140 -32.72 23.81 -70.11
C THR A 140 -33.01 25.32 -70.01
N PRO A 141 -32.05 26.20 -70.35
CA PRO A 141 -32.26 27.65 -70.45
C PRO A 141 -32.49 28.07 -71.92
N GLU A 142 -33.56 28.81 -72.20
CA GLU A 142 -33.73 29.53 -73.46
C GLU A 142 -34.36 30.91 -73.18
N THR A 143 -33.77 31.97 -73.77
CA THR A 143 -34.33 33.33 -74.05
C THR A 143 -34.60 34.26 -72.85
N VAL A 144 -34.19 35.53 -72.71
CA VAL A 144 -33.68 36.67 -73.55
C VAL A 144 -32.92 37.63 -72.61
N PRO A 145 -31.88 38.39 -73.04
CA PRO A 145 -31.17 39.34 -72.20
C PRO A 145 -31.89 40.70 -72.13
N THR A 146 -31.94 41.30 -70.94
CA THR A 146 -32.22 42.74 -70.78
C THR A 146 -31.18 43.28 -69.82
N GLU A 147 -30.36 44.17 -70.37
CA GLU A 147 -29.36 44.99 -69.69
C GLU A 147 -30.10 45.99 -68.78
N ASP A 148 -29.65 46.12 -67.54
CA ASP A 148 -29.22 47.39 -66.92
C ASP A 148 -29.19 47.28 -65.38
N ASP A 149 -28.08 47.80 -64.84
CA ASP A 149 -27.83 48.34 -63.50
C ASP A 149 -27.43 47.46 -62.29
N ASP A 150 -26.17 47.71 -61.92
CA ASP A 150 -25.58 47.89 -60.58
C ASP A 150 -24.86 46.74 -59.83
N GLU A 151 -23.79 47.13 -59.16
CA GLU A 151 -22.62 46.33 -58.82
C GLU A 151 -22.78 45.41 -57.59
N SER A 152 -22.33 44.18 -57.78
CA SER A 152 -21.43 43.42 -56.89
C SER A 152 -21.88 43.10 -55.45
N ASP A 153 -22.90 42.24 -55.31
CA ASP A 153 -23.02 41.32 -54.18
C ASP A 153 -22.50 39.92 -54.57
N GLY A 154 -21.27 39.60 -54.14
CA GLY A 154 -20.61 38.32 -54.31
C GLY A 154 -21.20 37.21 -53.44
N ASN A 155 -22.43 36.78 -53.74
CA ASN A 155 -23.12 35.64 -53.14
C ASN A 155 -22.54 34.30 -53.65
N THR A 156 -21.49 33.79 -53.01
CA THR A 156 -21.03 32.40 -53.18
C THR A 156 -21.58 31.54 -52.05
N LEU A 157 -22.78 31.01 -52.24
CA LEU A 157 -23.46 30.12 -51.31
C LEU A 157 -23.22 28.64 -51.67
N ILE A 158 -22.79 27.91 -50.64
CA ILE A 158 -23.10 26.49 -50.36
C ILE A 158 -22.08 25.46 -50.88
N SER A 159 -21.03 25.31 -50.08
CA SER A 159 -20.39 24.01 -49.79
C SER A 159 -19.79 24.09 -48.40
N SER A 160 -20.41 23.46 -47.40
CA SER A 160 -19.73 22.92 -46.20
C SER A 160 -20.75 22.43 -45.17
N SER A 161 -21.04 21.13 -45.22
CA SER A 161 -21.65 20.39 -44.14
C SER A 161 -20.65 20.12 -42.99
N SER A 162 -20.04 21.19 -42.45
CA SER A 162 -19.06 21.16 -41.35
C SER A 162 -19.40 22.24 -40.31
N ALA A 163 -20.70 22.43 -40.05
CA ALA A 163 -21.18 23.53 -39.21
C ALA A 163 -20.93 23.35 -37.71
N GLU A 164 -20.65 22.13 -37.23
CA GLU A 164 -20.37 21.91 -35.79
C GLU A 164 -18.88 22.04 -35.43
N THR A 165 -17.97 21.92 -36.40
CA THR A 165 -16.54 22.20 -36.21
C THR A 165 -16.10 23.54 -36.79
N GLY A 166 -16.89 24.14 -37.68
CA GLY A 166 -16.59 25.43 -38.33
C GLY A 166 -16.73 26.64 -37.42
N ALA A 167 -17.60 26.58 -36.40
CA ALA A 167 -17.73 27.65 -35.40
C ALA A 167 -16.47 27.77 -34.53
N ARG A 168 -15.76 26.66 -34.27
CA ARG A 168 -14.51 26.62 -33.50
C ARG A 168 -13.26 26.97 -34.33
N ALA A 169 -13.36 26.99 -35.65
CA ALA A 169 -12.25 27.25 -36.56
C ALA A 169 -12.07 28.75 -36.91
N ARG A 170 -13.10 29.56 -36.67
CA ARG A 170 -12.99 31.01 -36.80
C ARG A 170 -12.25 31.57 -35.58
N PRO A 171 -11.26 32.44 -35.77
CA PRO A 171 -10.56 33.02 -34.63
C PRO A 171 -11.52 33.83 -33.77
N ALA A 172 -11.29 33.86 -32.45
CA ALA A 172 -12.24 34.34 -31.45
C ALA A 172 -12.76 35.77 -31.67
N TRP A 173 -12.04 36.61 -32.42
CA TRP A 173 -12.43 37.97 -32.77
C TRP A 173 -13.50 38.06 -33.88
N CYS A 174 -13.80 36.96 -34.58
CA CYS A 174 -14.86 36.88 -35.59
C CYS A 174 -16.17 36.26 -35.05
N GLN A 175 -16.21 35.84 -33.79
CA GLN A 175 -17.39 35.22 -33.18
C GLN A 175 -18.31 36.28 -32.56
N THR A 176 -19.61 36.10 -32.71
CA THR A 176 -20.58 36.91 -31.95
C THR A 176 -20.52 36.56 -30.46
N GLU A 177 -20.86 37.48 -29.57
CA GLU A 177 -20.75 37.28 -28.12
C GLU A 177 -21.47 36.00 -27.62
N LYS A 178 -22.63 35.69 -28.20
CA LYS A 178 -23.38 34.45 -27.90
C LYS A 178 -22.67 33.19 -28.38
N GLU A 179 -22.02 33.23 -29.54
CA GLU A 179 -21.24 32.10 -30.07
C GLU A 179 -19.97 31.87 -29.25
N ARG A 180 -19.32 32.95 -28.81
CA ARG A 180 -18.18 32.90 -27.91
C ARG A 180 -18.55 32.27 -26.58
N GLU A 181 -19.62 32.73 -25.94
CA GLU A 181 -20.10 32.18 -24.67
C GLU A 181 -20.45 30.69 -24.79
N ALA A 182 -21.14 30.29 -25.87
CA ALA A 182 -21.45 28.89 -26.15
C ALA A 182 -20.18 28.05 -26.39
N SER A 183 -19.18 28.60 -27.08
CA SER A 183 -17.89 27.93 -27.30
C SER A 183 -17.13 27.74 -25.98
N GLU A 184 -17.09 28.76 -25.12
CA GLU A 184 -16.44 28.68 -23.80
C GLU A 184 -17.11 27.64 -22.88
N VAL A 185 -18.44 27.57 -22.88
CA VAL A 185 -19.17 26.53 -22.13
C VAL A 185 -18.87 25.14 -22.68
N ALA A 186 -18.81 24.99 -24.01
CA ALA A 186 -18.52 23.72 -24.63
C ALA A 186 -17.07 23.25 -24.38
N THR A 187 -16.09 24.16 -24.37
CA THR A 187 -14.70 23.82 -24.03
C THR A 187 -14.55 23.44 -22.56
N ARG A 188 -15.22 24.16 -21.64
CA ARG A 188 -15.24 23.78 -20.22
C ARG A 188 -15.82 22.39 -20.01
N HIS A 189 -16.93 22.08 -20.67
CA HIS A 189 -17.54 20.76 -20.56
C HIS A 189 -16.65 19.65 -21.12
N GLU A 190 -15.92 19.92 -22.20
CA GLU A 190 -14.96 18.99 -22.79
C GLU A 190 -13.75 18.75 -21.88
N GLU A 191 -13.27 19.81 -21.21
CA GLU A 191 -12.25 19.72 -20.16
C GLU A 191 -12.72 18.92 -18.95
N GLU A 192 -13.95 19.13 -18.49
CA GLU A 192 -14.57 18.35 -17.41
C GLU A 192 -14.65 16.86 -17.77
N CYS A 193 -15.10 16.54 -18.99
CA CYS A 193 -15.14 15.16 -19.48
C CYS A 193 -13.74 14.55 -19.51
N ARG A 194 -12.74 15.30 -19.98
CA ARG A 194 -11.33 14.86 -19.99
C ARG A 194 -10.79 14.62 -18.58
N LEU A 195 -11.16 15.44 -17.61
CA LEU A 195 -10.78 15.26 -16.20
C LEU A 195 -11.43 14.01 -15.61
N LEU A 196 -12.69 13.73 -15.93
CA LEU A 196 -13.37 12.51 -15.49
C LEU A 196 -12.73 11.25 -16.12
N ASP A 197 -12.42 11.28 -17.42
CA ASP A 197 -11.71 10.19 -18.10
C ASP A 197 -10.32 9.95 -17.48
N PHE A 198 -9.63 11.01 -17.07
CA PHE A 198 -8.35 10.91 -16.36
C PHE A 198 -8.52 10.23 -15.00
N VAL A 199 -9.50 10.64 -14.19
CA VAL A 199 -9.79 10.04 -12.88
C VAL A 199 -10.18 8.57 -13.00
N ASP A 200 -10.94 8.21 -14.03
CA ASP A 200 -11.30 6.81 -14.29
C ASP A 200 -10.11 5.96 -14.76
N SER A 201 -9.07 6.60 -15.32
CA SER A 201 -7.83 5.94 -15.74
C SER A 201 -6.77 5.84 -14.63
N LEU A 202 -7.00 6.43 -13.46
CA LEU A 202 -6.08 6.34 -12.32
C LEU A 202 -6.22 4.99 -11.63
N ASP A 203 -5.21 4.14 -11.75
CA ASP A 203 -5.10 2.86 -11.04
C ASP A 203 -4.66 3.08 -9.58
N PHE A 204 -5.57 3.56 -8.73
CA PHE A 204 -5.32 3.76 -7.30
C PHE A 204 -4.92 2.47 -6.58
N ASP A 205 -5.45 1.33 -7.05
CA ASP A 205 -5.16 0.02 -6.46
C ASP A 205 -3.65 -0.29 -6.56
N GLN A 206 -3.00 0.00 -7.69
CA GLN A 206 -1.56 -0.21 -7.87
C GLN A 206 -0.74 0.62 -6.87
N TYR A 207 -1.07 1.91 -6.74
CA TYR A 207 -0.38 2.79 -5.80
C TYR A 207 -0.61 2.34 -4.34
N SER A 208 -1.80 1.83 -4.03
CA SER A 208 -2.10 1.30 -2.70
C SER A 208 -1.30 0.03 -2.38
N GLU A 209 -1.15 -0.88 -3.34
CA GLU A 209 -0.34 -2.09 -3.19
C GLU A 209 1.14 -1.76 -2.96
N ASP A 210 1.66 -0.77 -3.70
CA ASP A 210 3.03 -0.28 -3.52
C ASP A 210 3.26 0.31 -2.12
N LEU A 211 2.27 1.02 -1.55
CA LEU A 211 2.34 1.55 -0.18
C LEU A 211 2.32 0.44 0.88
N GLU A 212 1.49 -0.58 0.70
CA GLU A 212 1.46 -1.75 1.58
C GLU A 212 2.80 -2.49 1.55
N LEU A 213 3.37 -2.67 0.36
CA LEU A 213 4.69 -3.28 0.17
C LEU A 213 5.79 -2.45 0.83
N GLN A 214 5.80 -1.13 0.66
CA GLN A 214 6.75 -0.25 1.34
C GLN A 214 6.65 -0.35 2.86
N THR A 215 5.43 -0.44 3.39
CA THR A 215 5.19 -0.60 4.82
C THR A 215 5.74 -1.94 5.33
N LEU A 216 5.48 -3.03 4.61
CA LEU A 216 6.02 -4.37 4.90
C LEU A 216 7.55 -4.39 4.86
N ILE A 217 8.15 -3.80 3.83
CA ILE A 217 9.61 -3.66 3.73
C ILE A 217 10.16 -2.86 4.92
N GLY A 218 9.46 -1.79 5.32
CA GLY A 218 9.79 -1.01 6.51
C GLY A 218 9.83 -1.87 7.78
N GLN A 219 8.80 -2.69 8.00
CA GLN A 219 8.73 -3.62 9.14
C GLN A 219 9.84 -4.67 9.10
N VAL A 220 10.11 -5.26 7.93
CA VAL A 220 11.20 -6.24 7.75
C VAL A 220 12.56 -5.60 8.05
N LYS A 221 12.82 -4.39 7.55
CA LYS A 221 14.05 -3.63 7.84
C LYS A 221 14.20 -3.35 9.34
N GLN A 222 13.11 -2.96 10.02
CA GLN A 222 13.13 -2.76 11.47
C GLN A 222 13.45 -4.06 12.22
N ARG A 223 12.86 -5.20 11.80
CA ARG A 223 13.14 -6.49 12.42
C ARG A 223 14.58 -6.95 12.19
N ILE A 224 15.13 -6.76 11.00
CA ILE A 224 16.54 -7.05 10.69
C ILE A 224 17.44 -6.22 11.60
N LYS A 225 17.21 -4.90 11.70
CA LYS A 225 17.99 -4.03 12.60
C LYS A 225 17.89 -4.47 14.07
N ALA A 226 16.72 -4.90 14.53
CA ALA A 226 16.55 -5.41 15.90
C ALA A 226 17.37 -6.68 16.14
N ILE A 227 17.33 -7.64 15.21
CA ILE A 227 18.11 -8.88 15.28
C ILE A 227 19.62 -8.58 15.21
N GLU A 228 20.05 -7.66 14.36
CA GLU A 228 21.47 -7.26 14.28
C GLU A 228 21.96 -6.63 15.59
N LEU A 229 21.12 -5.85 16.28
CA LEU A 229 21.46 -5.29 17.59
C LEU A 229 21.51 -6.37 18.68
N GLU A 230 20.60 -7.34 18.65
CA GLU A 230 20.62 -8.50 19.55
C GLU A 230 21.88 -9.35 19.34
N ASN A 231 22.20 -9.67 18.09
CA ASN A 231 23.44 -10.39 17.73
C ASN A 231 24.70 -9.65 18.19
N LYS A 232 24.75 -8.32 18.05
CA LYS A 232 25.88 -7.52 18.56
C LYS A 232 25.98 -7.58 20.08
N LYS A 233 24.85 -7.54 20.79
CA LYS A 233 24.84 -7.68 22.26
C LYS A 233 25.31 -9.07 22.69
N ASP A 234 24.85 -10.11 22.02
CA ASP A 234 25.25 -11.47 22.35
C ASP A 234 26.71 -11.74 21.99
N ALA A 235 27.22 -11.20 20.89
CA ALA A 235 28.64 -11.20 20.57
C ALA A 235 29.47 -10.51 21.67
N THR A 236 29.02 -9.35 22.17
CA THR A 236 29.73 -8.67 23.27
C THR A 236 29.67 -9.47 24.59
N LYS A 237 28.55 -10.14 24.88
CA LYS A 237 28.45 -11.00 26.07
C LYS A 237 29.38 -12.21 25.97
N LEU A 238 29.41 -12.86 24.81
CA LEU A 238 30.32 -13.99 24.56
C LEU A 238 31.77 -13.54 24.70
N GLN A 239 32.13 -12.38 24.15
CA GLN A 239 33.47 -11.82 24.33
C GLN A 239 33.81 -11.61 25.81
N THR A 240 32.90 -11.03 26.60
CA THR A 240 33.15 -10.85 28.04
C THR A 240 33.29 -12.16 28.81
N CYS A 241 32.55 -13.21 28.41
CA CYS A 241 32.70 -14.54 29.02
C CYS A 241 34.08 -15.14 28.68
N VAL A 242 34.48 -15.08 27.42
CA VAL A 242 35.81 -15.55 26.97
C VAL A 242 36.93 -14.77 27.65
N ASP A 243 36.82 -13.44 27.74
CA ASP A 243 37.81 -12.60 28.41
C ASP A 243 37.90 -12.94 29.91
N SER A 244 36.77 -13.21 30.57
CA SER A 244 36.75 -13.62 31.98
C SER A 244 37.37 -14.99 32.21
N GLU A 245 37.16 -15.94 31.28
CA GLU A 245 37.76 -17.28 31.34
C GLU A 245 39.28 -17.20 31.12
N ASN A 246 39.72 -16.43 30.13
CA ASN A 246 41.14 -16.18 29.89
C ASN A 246 41.82 -15.48 31.07
N ALA A 247 41.15 -14.51 31.71
CA ALA A 247 41.68 -13.84 32.90
C ALA A 247 41.80 -14.80 34.10
N ALA A 248 40.83 -15.70 34.29
CA ALA A 248 40.90 -16.73 35.31
C ALA A 248 42.05 -17.72 35.06
N LEU A 249 42.25 -18.17 33.82
CA LEU A 249 43.38 -19.02 33.44
C LEU A 249 44.73 -18.33 33.70
N GLN A 250 44.85 -17.04 33.38
CA GLN A 250 46.06 -16.27 33.66
C GLN A 250 46.34 -16.18 35.16
N ALA A 251 45.31 -15.93 35.98
CA ALA A 251 45.45 -15.90 37.43
C ALA A 251 45.85 -17.28 38.00
N GLU A 252 45.34 -18.38 37.45
CA GLU A 252 45.73 -19.74 37.85
C GLU A 252 47.20 -20.03 37.49
N THR A 253 47.66 -19.63 36.30
CA THR A 253 49.09 -19.75 35.94
C THR A 253 50.03 -18.89 36.78
N LEU A 254 49.57 -17.78 37.34
CA LEU A 254 50.37 -16.91 38.22
C LEU A 254 50.32 -17.33 39.70
N GLY A 255 49.29 -18.09 40.11
CA GLY A 255 49.10 -18.57 41.47
C GLY A 255 50.05 -19.69 41.91
N ASP A 256 50.76 -20.32 40.96
CA ASP A 256 51.69 -21.42 41.22
C ASP A 256 53.18 -20.99 41.14
N VAL A 257 53.44 -19.68 41.07
CA VAL A 257 54.78 -19.15 41.28
C VAL A 257 55.01 -19.05 42.79
N PRO A 258 55.97 -19.79 43.37
CA PRO A 258 56.26 -19.68 44.79
C PRO A 258 56.57 -18.22 45.11
N ILE A 259 55.95 -17.71 46.16
CA ILE A 259 56.20 -16.39 46.76
C ILE A 259 57.70 -16.29 47.02
N VAL A 260 58.44 -15.76 46.05
CA VAL A 260 59.76 -15.20 46.29
C VAL A 260 59.47 -13.85 46.88
N ASP A 261 59.68 -13.76 48.19
CA ASP A 261 59.67 -12.57 49.03
C ASP A 261 60.39 -11.42 48.31
N THR A 262 59.64 -10.66 47.51
CA THR A 262 60.16 -9.48 46.83
C THR A 262 60.31 -8.40 47.88
N LEU A 263 61.52 -8.33 48.42
CA LEU A 263 62.05 -7.19 49.13
C LEU A 263 61.63 -5.89 48.43
N PRO A 264 61.09 -4.90 49.15
CA PRO A 264 60.78 -3.60 48.59
C PRO A 264 62.10 -2.97 48.14
N MET A 265 62.29 -2.87 46.83
CA MET A 265 63.37 -2.07 46.29
C MET A 265 63.15 -0.61 46.70
N PRO A 266 64.19 0.10 47.15
CA PRO A 266 64.08 1.52 47.45
C PRO A 266 63.86 2.26 46.13
N VAL A 267 62.74 2.99 46.07
CA VAL A 267 62.43 3.94 45.02
C VAL A 267 63.41 5.10 45.17
N ASP A 268 64.34 5.22 44.23
CA ASP A 268 65.19 6.40 44.07
C ASP A 268 64.30 7.61 43.70
N PRO A 269 64.35 8.72 44.44
CA PRO A 269 63.38 9.82 44.29
C PRO A 269 63.88 10.94 43.36
N ASP A 270 64.48 10.63 42.21
CA ASP A 270 65.07 11.66 41.32
C ASP A 270 64.89 11.35 39.81
N GLU A 271 63.68 10.98 39.36
CA GLU A 271 63.28 11.18 37.96
C GLU A 271 62.00 12.03 37.89
N PRO A 272 62.01 13.18 37.19
CA PRO A 272 60.79 13.93 36.94
C PRO A 272 59.95 13.17 35.91
N GLU A 273 58.90 12.47 36.38
CA GLU A 273 57.84 11.92 35.52
C GLU A 273 57.00 13.06 34.91
N GLU A 274 57.53 13.69 33.88
CA GLU A 274 56.74 14.52 32.94
C GLU A 274 55.90 13.58 32.06
N GLY A 275 54.72 13.16 32.55
CA GLY A 275 53.81 12.39 31.70
C GLY A 275 52.52 11.86 32.32
N PHE A 276 52.37 11.89 33.66
CA PHE A 276 51.13 11.42 34.29
C PHE A 276 50.07 12.50 34.53
N ASP A 277 50.42 13.78 34.38
CA ASP A 277 49.54 14.89 34.77
C ASP A 277 48.39 15.13 33.75
N ASP A 278 48.54 14.67 32.50
CA ASP A 278 47.50 14.79 31.48
C ASP A 278 46.30 13.86 31.77
N ALA A 279 46.58 12.66 32.28
CA ALA A 279 45.54 11.68 32.57
C ALA A 279 44.71 12.09 33.81
N THR A 280 45.38 12.63 34.82
CA THR A 280 44.75 13.18 36.04
C THR A 280 43.93 14.42 35.71
N SER A 281 44.48 15.36 34.93
CA SER A 281 43.78 16.59 34.51
C SER A 281 42.53 16.31 33.67
N VAL A 282 42.59 15.34 32.74
CA VAL A 282 41.42 14.90 31.97
C VAL A 282 40.36 14.28 32.87
N ALA A 283 40.76 13.46 33.85
CA ALA A 283 39.83 12.83 34.78
C ALA A 283 39.11 13.87 35.66
N GLU A 284 39.83 14.85 36.20
CA GLU A 284 39.25 15.94 37.00
C GLU A 284 38.31 16.82 36.17
N SER A 285 38.68 17.14 34.92
CA SER A 285 37.82 17.90 34.00
C SER A 285 36.52 17.16 33.66
N VAL A 286 36.58 15.83 33.45
CA VAL A 286 35.38 15.01 33.21
C VAL A 286 34.49 14.93 34.45
N MET A 287 35.08 14.83 35.65
CA MET A 287 34.33 14.75 36.91
C MET A 287 33.68 16.08 37.32
N SER A 288 34.26 17.22 36.92
CA SER A 288 33.70 18.54 37.21
C SER A 288 32.56 18.95 36.27
N GLN A 289 32.53 18.46 35.03
CA GLN A 289 31.53 18.86 34.03
C GLN A 289 30.17 18.14 34.16
N SER A 290 30.11 16.93 34.72
CA SER A 290 28.84 16.21 34.83
C SER A 290 28.84 15.10 35.88
N THR A 291 27.68 14.86 36.50
CA THR A 291 27.50 13.72 37.41
C THR A 291 27.51 12.42 36.61
N ILE A 292 28.47 11.53 36.88
CA ILE A 292 28.71 10.26 36.15
C ILE A 292 27.44 9.41 35.98
N GLY A 293 26.47 9.51 36.90
CA GLY A 293 25.18 8.82 36.80
C GLY A 293 24.28 9.24 35.63
N SER A 294 24.56 10.38 34.98
CA SER A 294 23.80 10.89 33.82
C SER A 294 24.28 10.28 32.48
N ILE A 295 25.47 9.70 32.45
CA ILE A 295 26.09 9.19 31.23
C ILE A 295 25.70 7.73 31.00
N HIS A 296 24.78 7.52 30.05
CA HIS A 296 24.14 6.24 29.77
C HIS A 296 24.68 5.56 28.49
N SER A 297 25.71 6.14 27.86
CA SER A 297 26.31 5.58 26.65
C SER A 297 27.83 5.79 26.60
N LYS A 298 28.56 4.78 26.10
CA LYS A 298 30.03 4.86 25.88
C LYS A 298 30.40 5.98 24.90
N LYS A 299 29.53 6.28 23.93
CA LYS A 299 29.73 7.38 22.97
C LYS A 299 29.67 8.74 23.67
N SER A 300 28.74 8.92 24.61
CA SER A 300 28.64 10.14 25.42
C SER A 300 29.86 10.32 26.33
N LEU A 301 30.41 9.23 26.88
CA LEU A 301 31.66 9.27 27.64
C LEU A 301 32.85 9.67 26.76
N SER A 302 32.99 9.07 25.57
CA SER A 302 34.10 9.39 24.66
C SER A 302 34.05 10.84 24.18
N THR A 303 32.85 11.39 23.91
CA THR A 303 32.73 12.81 23.53
C THR A 303 33.10 13.75 24.67
N LEU A 304 32.82 13.37 25.91
CA LEU A 304 33.20 14.15 27.09
C LEU A 304 34.71 14.13 27.31
N VAL A 305 35.34 12.97 27.15
CA VAL A 305 36.81 12.83 27.21
C VAL A 305 37.50 13.62 26.10
N LEU A 306 36.99 13.56 24.87
CA LEU A 306 37.53 14.36 23.76
C LEU A 306 37.40 15.86 24.02
N ARG A 307 36.24 16.30 24.53
CA ARG A 307 36.01 17.70 24.89
C ARG A 307 36.90 18.16 26.06
N ALA A 308 37.12 17.30 27.06
CA ALA A 308 38.00 17.58 28.18
C ALA A 308 39.47 17.69 27.71
N ARG A 309 39.90 16.82 26.80
CA ARG A 309 41.23 16.91 26.17
C ARG A 309 41.39 18.18 25.33
N GLU A 310 40.39 18.52 24.54
CA GLU A 310 40.38 19.75 23.73
C GLU A 310 40.46 21.02 24.61
N GLN A 311 39.84 21.01 25.79
CA GLN A 311 39.96 22.11 26.76
C GLN A 311 41.34 22.22 27.42
N ILE A 312 42.07 21.10 27.55
CA ILE A 312 43.42 21.07 28.12
C ILE A 312 44.47 21.42 27.06
N GLU A 313 44.23 21.05 25.80
CA GLU A 313 45.15 21.27 24.67
C GLU A 313 45.04 22.67 24.05
N MET A 314 43.98 23.42 24.36
CA MET A 314 43.85 24.82 23.97
C MET A 314 44.74 25.71 24.85
N PRO A 315 45.79 26.36 24.31
CA PRO A 315 46.51 27.38 25.06
C PRO A 315 45.53 28.48 25.45
N GLN A 316 45.53 28.85 26.73
CA GLN A 316 44.88 30.08 27.19
C GLN A 316 45.52 31.25 26.45
N ILE A 317 44.94 31.61 25.32
CA ILE A 317 45.22 32.85 24.63
C ILE A 317 44.43 33.89 25.40
N ASP A 318 45.17 34.67 26.18
CA ASP A 318 44.69 35.88 26.82
C ASP A 318 43.92 36.75 25.84
N GLU A 319 42.93 37.45 26.40
CA GLU A 319 42.12 38.45 25.73
C GLU A 319 42.94 39.36 24.81
N ASP A 320 42.57 39.41 23.53
CA ASP A 320 42.32 40.63 22.77
C ASP A 320 42.30 40.35 21.26
N GLY A 321 41.18 40.67 20.60
CA GLY A 321 41.23 41.06 19.19
C GLY A 321 40.49 40.19 18.16
N ARG A 322 39.29 40.67 17.83
CA ARG A 322 38.70 40.81 16.48
C ARG A 322 38.11 39.61 15.72
N GLU A 323 36.81 39.83 15.42
CA GLU A 323 36.19 39.85 14.07
C GLU A 323 36.11 38.53 13.30
N ASP A 324 34.98 37.84 13.47
CA ASP A 324 34.04 37.38 12.41
C ASP A 324 33.24 36.16 12.89
N CYS A 325 32.45 36.35 13.94
CA CYS A 325 31.43 35.38 14.33
C CYS A 325 30.12 35.75 13.64
N VAL A 326 29.73 34.94 12.64
CA VAL A 326 28.35 34.87 12.15
C VAL A 326 27.45 34.73 13.38
N PRO A 327 26.42 35.59 13.57
CA PRO A 327 25.57 35.49 14.75
C PRO A 327 24.92 34.11 14.80
N LEU A 328 25.22 33.37 15.85
CA LEU A 328 24.63 32.05 16.11
C LEU A 328 23.10 32.19 16.09
N PRO A 329 22.38 31.25 15.43
CA PRO A 329 20.93 31.32 15.33
C PRO A 329 20.31 31.34 16.72
N VAL A 330 19.53 32.39 16.99
CA VAL A 330 18.80 32.57 18.24
C VAL A 330 17.77 31.45 18.37
N CYS A 331 18.14 30.41 19.12
CA CYS A 331 17.21 29.35 19.50
C CYS A 331 16.32 29.86 20.64
N SER A 332 15.14 30.37 20.28
CA SER A 332 14.06 30.64 21.23
C SER A 332 13.53 29.33 21.78
N THR A 333 13.98 28.94 22.97
CA THR A 333 13.31 27.90 23.77
C THR A 333 12.08 28.52 24.41
N VAL A 334 10.94 28.44 23.73
CA VAL A 334 9.65 28.79 24.37
C VAL A 334 9.32 27.67 25.36
N PRO A 335 9.26 27.93 26.68
CA PRO A 335 8.85 26.93 27.65
C PRO A 335 7.44 26.45 27.29
N ASP A 336 7.27 25.14 27.19
CA ASP A 336 5.96 24.54 27.00
C ASP A 336 5.26 24.46 28.36
N ASP A 337 4.52 25.52 28.68
CA ASP A 337 3.59 25.53 29.81
C ASP A 337 2.49 24.47 29.58
N ASN A 338 2.71 23.28 30.15
CA ASN A 338 1.71 22.23 30.38
C ASN A 338 0.73 21.95 29.23
N GLY A 339 1.21 21.91 27.99
CA GLY A 339 0.39 21.47 26.84
C GLY A 339 -0.74 22.44 26.43
N ALA A 340 -0.76 23.68 26.94
CA ALA A 340 -1.80 24.67 26.60
C ALA A 340 -1.93 24.93 25.08
N LYS A 341 -0.81 24.84 24.34
CA LYS A 341 -0.76 25.03 22.88
C LYS A 341 -1.53 23.96 22.09
N LEU A 342 -1.69 22.74 22.61
CA LEU A 342 -2.44 21.67 21.94
C LEU A 342 -3.96 21.87 22.08
N ILE A 343 -4.40 22.48 23.20
CA ILE A 343 -5.81 22.76 23.47
C ILE A 343 -6.29 23.92 22.56
N GLU A 344 -5.47 24.95 22.38
CA GLU A 344 -5.83 26.09 21.53
C GLU A 344 -5.91 25.76 20.03
N LYS A 345 -5.14 24.79 19.55
CA LYS A 345 -5.18 24.38 18.13
C LYS A 345 -6.46 23.63 17.75
N ASN A 346 -7.14 23.06 18.75
CA ASN A 346 -8.43 22.37 18.58
C ASN A 346 -9.63 23.25 18.94
N ALA A 347 -9.43 24.53 19.25
CA ALA A 347 -10.52 25.45 19.53
C ALA A 347 -11.36 25.67 18.26
N VAL A 348 -12.65 25.35 18.34
CA VAL A 348 -13.63 25.44 17.24
C VAL A 348 -13.68 26.85 16.61
N SER A 349 -13.36 27.90 17.40
CA SER A 349 -13.31 29.29 16.96
C SER A 349 -12.12 29.66 16.05
N LYS A 350 -11.10 28.79 15.98
CA LYS A 350 -9.93 28.95 15.08
C LYS A 350 -10.07 28.13 13.80
N LEU A 351 -11.19 27.43 13.60
CA LEU A 351 -11.42 26.65 12.39
C LEU A 351 -11.56 27.58 11.16
N PRO A 352 -10.87 27.29 10.03
CA PRO A 352 -10.82 28.17 8.87
C PRO A 352 -12.18 28.52 8.27
N PHE A 353 -13.18 27.65 8.42
CA PHE A 353 -14.50 27.84 7.85
C PHE A 353 -15.40 28.77 8.67
N LEU A 354 -15.10 28.99 9.96
CA LEU A 354 -15.93 29.85 10.83
C LEU A 354 -15.67 31.34 10.60
N ARG A 355 -14.53 31.69 10.00
CA ARG A 355 -14.15 33.07 9.66
C ARG A 355 -14.28 33.39 8.17
N ARG A 356 -14.89 32.50 7.38
CA ARG A 356 -15.25 32.81 5.99
C ARG A 356 -16.51 33.66 5.99
N ASN A 357 -16.42 34.83 5.38
CA ASN A 357 -17.55 35.74 5.20
C ASN A 357 -18.52 35.07 4.20
N PRO A 358 -19.77 34.73 4.59
CA PRO A 358 -20.68 33.93 3.76
C PRO A 358 -21.13 34.64 2.47
N SER A 359 -20.77 35.91 2.29
CA SER A 359 -21.17 36.75 1.17
C SER A 359 -20.11 36.91 0.08
N VAL A 360 -18.98 36.22 0.17
CA VAL A 360 -17.95 36.22 -0.89
C VAL A 360 -18.00 34.86 -1.60
N PRO A 361 -18.60 34.79 -2.81
CA PRO A 361 -18.69 33.54 -3.59
C PRO A 361 -17.33 33.05 -4.07
#